data_AF-A0AAV0F3H5-F1
#
_entry.id   AF-A0AAV0F3H5-F1
#
_cell.length_a   1.000
_cell.length_b   1.000
_cell.length_c   1.000
_cell.angle_alpha   90.00
_cell.angle_beta   90.00
_cell.angle_gamma   90.00
#
_symmetry.space_group_name_H-M   'P 1'
#
loop_
_entity.id
_entity.type
_entity.pdbx_description
1 polymer ?
#
loop_
_entity_poly.entity_id
_entity_poly.type
_entity_poly.pdbx_seq_one_letter_code
_entity_poly.pdbx_strand_id
1 'polypeptide(L)'
;MPRCRRGYIHVVNNDYTEWQMYAIGGSDHPTINSQGNRYVAPLDVNAKEVTKRVETDETEWQKWDWRTEGDMLVNGAFFVPSGDGLSNEYTKASSFDPHSVLFIGQLTGNAGVLPAPPTRTPLSFVSGTTIGGNSNGSGRTTTGANGNGYVRPTTNTDHPIGWFDYNGAPRVTSPPPIATTIFFFPLLLILYNL
;
A
#
# COMPACT_ATOMS: atom_id res chain seq x y z
N MET A 1 -7.73 -5.75 3.92
CA MET A 1 -8.76 -6.55 3.24
C MET A 1 -9.94 -6.79 4.19
N PRO A 2 -10.72 -5.75 4.51
CA PRO A 2 -11.87 -5.92 5.38
C PRO A 2 -13.11 -6.38 4.58
N ARG A 3 -13.96 -7.16 5.25
CA ARG A 3 -15.39 -7.27 4.92
C ARG A 3 -16.16 -6.51 5.99
N CYS A 4 -16.75 -5.39 5.63
CA CYS A 4 -17.40 -4.46 6.57
C CYS A 4 -18.92 -4.70 6.64
N ARG A 5 -19.52 -4.43 7.80
CA ARG A 5 -20.98 -4.39 7.95
C ARG A 5 -21.36 -3.17 8.79
N ARG A 6 -22.02 -2.19 8.16
CA ARG A 6 -22.32 -0.86 8.75
C ARG A 6 -21.05 -0.10 9.17
N GLY A 7 -21.23 1.11 9.68
CA GLY A 7 -20.17 1.94 10.26
C GLY A 7 -19.25 2.61 9.23
N TYR A 8 -18.23 3.30 9.73
CA TYR A 8 -17.23 4.00 8.93
C TYR A 8 -15.88 3.29 9.01
N ILE A 9 -15.27 3.06 7.85
CA ILE A 9 -13.97 2.38 7.73
C ILE A 9 -13.05 3.23 6.85
N HIS A 10 -11.89 3.59 7.42
CA HIS A 10 -10.82 4.27 6.70
C HIS A 10 -9.71 3.26 6.40
N VAL A 11 -9.58 2.90 5.13
CA VAL A 11 -8.52 2.04 4.62
C VAL A 11 -7.40 2.94 4.11
N VAL A 12 -6.32 3.08 4.88
CA VAL A 12 -5.25 4.03 4.59
C VAL A 12 -3.88 3.37 4.49
N ASN A 13 -3.12 3.70 3.44
CA ASN A 13 -1.73 3.27 3.22
C ASN A 13 -1.46 1.78 3.44
N ASN A 14 -2.31 0.91 2.89
CA ASN A 14 -2.10 -0.53 2.83
C ASN A 14 -1.56 -0.97 1.48
N ASP A 15 -0.78 -2.05 1.47
CA ASP A 15 -0.26 -2.69 0.27
C ASP A 15 -0.97 -4.03 0.06
N TYR A 16 -1.81 -4.11 -0.97
CA TYR A 16 -2.64 -5.25 -1.27
C TYR A 16 -2.16 -5.95 -2.52
N THR A 17 -1.93 -7.25 -2.39
CA THR A 17 -1.51 -8.13 -3.47
C THR A 17 -2.41 -9.36 -3.50
N GLU A 18 -2.61 -9.92 -4.70
CA GLU A 18 -3.09 -11.31 -4.89
C GLU A 18 -4.39 -11.69 -4.14
N TRP A 19 -5.37 -10.77 -4.05
CA TRP A 19 -6.68 -11.15 -3.54
C TRP A 19 -7.34 -12.18 -4.46
N GLN A 20 -8.08 -13.13 -3.90
CA GLN A 20 -8.71 -14.19 -4.68
C GLN A 20 -10.09 -13.79 -5.23
N MET A 21 -10.86 -13.01 -4.47
CA MET A 21 -12.20 -12.57 -4.86
C MET A 21 -12.32 -11.04 -4.91
N TYR A 22 -11.89 -10.37 -3.85
CA TYR A 22 -11.89 -8.92 -3.73
C TYR A 22 -10.91 -8.51 -2.63
N ALA A 23 -10.43 -7.27 -2.65
CA ALA A 23 -9.59 -6.74 -1.58
C ALA A 23 -10.45 -6.11 -0.47
N ILE A 24 -11.50 -5.36 -0.83
CA ILE A 24 -12.39 -4.68 0.11
C ILE A 24 -13.83 -5.09 -0.20
N GLY A 25 -14.61 -5.44 0.82
CA GLY A 25 -16.01 -5.73 0.61
C GLY A 25 -16.89 -5.32 1.77
N GLY A 26 -18.20 -5.44 1.60
CA GLY A 26 -19.14 -5.15 2.67
C GLY A 26 -20.59 -5.46 2.33
N SER A 27 -21.42 -5.44 3.38
CA SER A 27 -22.87 -5.64 3.35
C SER A 27 -23.55 -4.68 4.35
N ASP A 28 -24.85 -4.43 4.21
CA ASP A 28 -25.61 -3.51 5.08
C ASP A 28 -25.00 -2.09 5.19
N HIS A 29 -24.79 -1.40 4.07
CA HIS A 29 -24.49 0.04 4.04
C HIS A 29 -23.30 0.49 4.92
N PRO A 30 -22.09 -0.08 4.76
CA PRO A 30 -20.89 0.50 5.34
C PRO A 30 -20.41 1.70 4.52
N THR A 31 -19.83 2.68 5.19
CA THR A 31 -19.10 3.79 4.56
C THR A 31 -17.62 3.43 4.49
N ILE A 32 -17.03 3.46 3.30
CA ILE A 32 -15.64 3.08 3.06
C ILE A 32 -14.88 4.23 2.42
N ASN A 33 -13.80 4.63 3.09
CA ASN A 33 -12.85 5.59 2.60
C ASN A 33 -11.50 4.91 2.34
N SER A 34 -11.12 4.73 1.08
CA SER A 34 -9.82 4.21 0.67
C SER A 34 -8.88 5.35 0.28
N GLN A 35 -7.73 5.48 0.94
CA GLN A 35 -6.73 6.52 0.61
C GLN A 35 -5.28 6.02 0.62
N GLY A 36 -4.52 6.37 -0.41
CA GLY A 36 -3.07 6.15 -0.46
C GLY A 36 -2.62 4.67 -0.41
N ASN A 37 -3.50 3.73 -0.72
CA ASN A 37 -3.22 2.30 -0.76
C ASN A 37 -2.67 1.88 -2.13
N ARG A 38 -1.93 0.78 -2.19
CA ARG A 38 -1.56 0.12 -3.44
C ARG A 38 -2.36 -1.16 -3.60
N TYR A 39 -3.02 -1.33 -4.75
CA TYR A 39 -3.77 -2.53 -5.11
C TYR A 39 -3.16 -3.16 -6.35
N VAL A 40 -2.47 -4.28 -6.19
CA VAL A 40 -1.91 -5.08 -7.27
C VAL A 40 -2.83 -6.25 -7.53
N ALA A 41 -3.63 -6.17 -8.60
CA ALA A 41 -4.56 -7.24 -8.93
C ALA A 41 -3.80 -8.55 -9.23
N PRO A 42 -4.38 -9.71 -8.88
CA PRO A 42 -3.89 -11.03 -9.30
C PRO A 42 -3.90 -11.18 -10.83
N LEU A 43 -3.29 -12.25 -11.34
CA LEU A 43 -3.31 -12.58 -12.76
C LEU A 43 -4.70 -13.01 -13.26
N ASP A 44 -5.55 -13.54 -12.37
CA ASP A 44 -6.92 -13.90 -12.73
C ASP A 44 -7.71 -12.69 -13.23
N VAL A 45 -8.29 -12.83 -14.42
CA VAL A 45 -9.08 -11.80 -15.09
C VAL A 45 -10.40 -11.52 -14.38
N ASN A 46 -10.90 -12.45 -13.57
CA ASN A 46 -12.14 -12.29 -12.82
C ASN A 46 -11.95 -11.56 -11.48
N ALA A 47 -10.70 -11.34 -11.07
CA ALA A 47 -10.35 -10.74 -9.78
C ALA A 47 -9.68 -9.36 -9.94
N LYS A 48 -10.19 -8.54 -10.86
CA LYS A 48 -9.70 -7.17 -11.11
C LYS A 48 -10.39 -6.09 -10.30
N GLU A 49 -11.63 -6.30 -9.91
CA GLU A 49 -12.33 -5.36 -9.05
C GLU A 49 -11.78 -5.44 -7.62
N VAL A 50 -11.34 -4.30 -7.09
CA VAL A 50 -10.88 -4.16 -5.71
C VAL A 50 -12.04 -4.33 -4.73
N THR A 51 -13.22 -3.86 -5.11
CA THR A 51 -14.43 -3.75 -4.31
C THR A 51 -15.39 -4.92 -4.50
N LYS A 52 -16.13 -5.31 -3.46
CA LYS A 52 -17.27 -6.22 -3.59
C LYS A 52 -18.42 -5.87 -2.65
N ARG A 53 -19.58 -5.57 -3.23
CA ARG A 53 -20.84 -5.46 -2.51
C ARG A 53 -21.46 -6.85 -2.40
N VAL A 54 -21.77 -7.26 -1.18
CA VAL A 54 -22.20 -8.63 -0.86
C VAL A 54 -23.69 -8.62 -0.54
N GLU A 55 -24.45 -9.49 -1.22
CA GLU A 55 -25.88 -9.72 -0.92
C GLU A 55 -26.74 -8.44 -1.02
N THR A 56 -26.50 -7.62 -2.03
CA THR A 56 -27.22 -6.34 -2.19
C THR A 56 -27.40 -5.99 -3.65
N ASP A 57 -28.58 -5.50 -4.00
CA ASP A 57 -28.92 -5.03 -5.33
C ASP A 57 -28.19 -3.72 -5.66
N GLU A 58 -27.89 -3.53 -6.95
CA GLU A 58 -27.17 -2.35 -7.44
C GLU A 58 -27.83 -1.03 -7.11
N THR A 59 -29.17 -0.98 -7.20
CA THR A 59 -29.95 0.20 -6.84
C THR A 59 -29.86 0.59 -5.36
N GLU A 60 -29.51 -0.36 -4.49
CA GLU A 60 -29.31 -0.12 -3.08
C GLU A 60 -27.85 0.26 -2.78
N TRP A 61 -26.90 -0.53 -3.26
CA TRP A 61 -25.50 -0.29 -2.91
C TRP A 61 -24.89 0.93 -3.59
N GLN A 62 -25.44 1.39 -4.72
CA GLN A 62 -24.99 2.65 -5.35
C GLN A 62 -25.14 3.86 -4.43
N LYS A 63 -26.00 3.77 -3.40
CA LYS A 63 -26.19 4.80 -2.38
C LYS A 63 -25.16 4.73 -1.24
N TRP A 64 -24.31 3.70 -1.21
CA TRP A 64 -23.32 3.51 -0.17
C TRP A 64 -22.08 4.34 -0.50
N ASP A 65 -21.59 5.10 0.46
CA ASP A 65 -20.43 5.97 0.28
C ASP A 65 -19.11 5.19 0.28
N TRP A 66 -18.68 4.75 -0.90
CA TRP A 66 -17.42 4.05 -1.11
C TRP A 66 -16.54 4.88 -2.02
N ARG A 67 -15.42 5.35 -1.49
CA ARG A 67 -14.51 6.23 -2.21
C ARG A 67 -13.07 5.73 -2.22
N THR A 68 -12.35 6.18 -3.24
CA THR A 68 -10.91 5.97 -3.44
C THR A 68 -10.26 7.31 -3.73
N GLU A 69 -9.11 7.59 -3.12
CA GLU A 69 -8.35 8.83 -3.35
C GLU A 69 -6.84 8.58 -3.19
N GLY A 70 -6.05 8.92 -4.21
CA GLY A 70 -4.59 8.74 -4.15
C GLY A 70 -4.13 7.27 -4.08
N ASP A 71 -5.03 6.32 -4.32
CA ASP A 71 -4.69 4.90 -4.41
C ASP A 71 -3.97 4.59 -5.74
N MET A 72 -3.03 3.63 -5.72
CA MET A 72 -2.36 3.11 -6.90
C MET A 72 -3.00 1.79 -7.31
N LEU A 73 -3.56 1.74 -8.52
CA LEU A 73 -4.21 0.58 -9.11
C LEU A 73 -3.29 -0.05 -10.16
N VAL A 74 -2.84 -1.29 -9.93
CA VAL A 74 -1.83 -1.98 -10.75
C VAL A 74 -2.39 -3.28 -11.32
N ASN A 75 -1.88 -3.69 -12.49
CA ASN A 75 -2.26 -4.94 -13.16
C ASN A 75 -3.76 -5.04 -13.53
N GLY A 76 -4.34 -3.90 -13.92
CA GLY A 76 -5.76 -3.82 -14.28
C GLY A 76 -6.71 -3.80 -13.08
N ALA A 77 -6.20 -3.61 -11.86
CA ALA A 77 -7.05 -3.35 -10.71
C ALA A 77 -7.95 -2.13 -10.98
N PHE A 78 -9.20 -2.18 -10.54
CA PHE A 78 -10.08 -1.02 -10.55
C PHE A 78 -10.94 -0.97 -9.30
N PHE A 79 -11.25 0.24 -8.87
CA PHE A 79 -12.15 0.51 -7.76
C PHE A 79 -13.43 1.11 -8.34
N VAL A 80 -14.58 0.55 -7.98
CA VAL A 80 -15.87 1.13 -8.37
C VAL A 80 -16.34 1.99 -7.20
N PRO A 81 -16.33 3.33 -7.28
CA PRO A 81 -16.85 4.19 -6.23
C PRO A 81 -18.39 4.27 -6.27
N SER A 82 -19.00 4.72 -5.18
CA SER A 82 -20.44 4.93 -5.06
C SER A 82 -20.77 5.96 -3.98
N GLY A 83 -22.03 6.37 -3.93
CA GLY A 83 -22.52 7.40 -3.01
C GLY A 83 -22.27 8.82 -3.49
N ASP A 84 -22.80 9.79 -2.74
CA ASP A 84 -22.72 11.22 -3.06
C ASP A 84 -21.44 11.88 -2.54
N GLY A 85 -20.56 11.08 -1.90
CA GLY A 85 -19.33 11.52 -1.28
C GLY A 85 -19.50 11.77 0.22
N LEU A 86 -18.39 11.72 0.97
CA LEU A 86 -18.44 11.84 2.43
C LEU A 86 -18.85 13.25 2.85
N SER A 87 -19.80 13.32 3.80
CA SER A 87 -19.88 14.45 4.72
C SER A 87 -18.57 14.54 5.50
N ASN A 88 -18.12 15.76 5.82
CA ASN A 88 -16.91 16.03 6.62
C ASN A 88 -16.99 15.50 8.09
N GLU A 89 -18.01 14.71 8.42
CA GLU A 89 -18.30 14.21 9.77
C GLU A 89 -17.20 13.27 10.27
N TYR A 90 -16.59 12.49 9.37
CA TYR A 90 -15.51 11.56 9.72
C TYR A 90 -14.10 12.14 9.58
N THR A 91 -13.95 13.31 8.95
CA THR A 91 -12.67 14.05 8.89
C THR A 91 -12.16 14.43 10.28
N LYS A 92 -13.07 14.61 11.25
CA LYS A 92 -12.70 14.87 12.66
C LYS A 92 -12.20 13.63 13.41
N ALA A 93 -12.48 12.43 12.90
CA ALA A 93 -12.11 11.17 13.54
C ALA A 93 -10.75 10.62 13.08
N SER A 94 -10.20 11.11 11.97
CA SER A 94 -8.86 10.75 11.50
C SER A 94 -7.79 11.61 12.17
N SER A 95 -6.85 10.98 12.88
CA SER A 95 -5.69 11.67 13.49
C SER A 95 -4.47 11.74 12.58
N PHE A 96 -4.52 11.13 11.39
CA PHE A 96 -3.41 11.05 10.45
C PHE A 96 -3.89 11.33 9.03
N ASP A 97 -3.15 12.20 8.34
CA ASP A 97 -3.34 12.44 6.91
C ASP A 97 -2.76 11.26 6.12
N PRO A 98 -3.42 10.82 5.02
CA PRO A 98 -2.89 9.76 4.17
C PRO A 98 -1.58 10.21 3.51
N HIS A 99 -0.57 9.35 3.55
CA HIS A 99 0.66 9.56 2.80
C HIS A 99 0.49 9.20 1.32
N SER A 100 1.35 9.77 0.47
CA SER A 100 1.42 9.37 -0.93
C SER A 100 1.72 7.88 -1.06
N VAL A 101 0.98 7.19 -1.92
CA VAL A 101 1.16 5.77 -2.25
C VAL A 101 2.57 5.43 -2.75
N LEU A 102 3.36 6.41 -3.20
CA LEU A 102 4.76 6.21 -3.58
C LEU A 102 5.64 5.72 -2.40
N PHE A 103 5.25 6.05 -1.17
CA PHE A 103 5.95 5.60 0.04
C PHE A 103 5.47 4.25 0.57
N ILE A 104 4.54 3.58 -0.13
CA ILE A 104 3.87 2.40 0.42
C ILE A 104 4.85 1.31 0.86
N GLY A 105 5.91 1.06 0.09
CA GLY A 105 6.92 0.06 0.43
C GLY A 105 7.73 0.39 1.69
N GLN A 106 7.91 1.67 2.01
CA GLN A 106 8.54 2.09 3.27
C GLN A 106 7.56 1.98 4.44
N LEU A 107 6.30 2.38 4.22
CA LEU A 107 5.24 2.35 5.23
C LEU A 107 4.89 0.91 5.65
N THR A 108 4.90 -0.04 4.72
CA THR A 108 4.55 -1.44 4.97
C THR A 108 5.76 -2.37 5.12
N GLY A 109 6.98 -1.87 4.93
CA GLY A 109 8.20 -2.69 4.94
C GLY A 109 8.52 -3.37 6.28
N ASN A 110 8.01 -2.82 7.38
CA ASN A 110 8.13 -3.40 8.73
C ASN A 110 6.82 -4.05 9.21
N ALA A 111 5.87 -4.32 8.32
CA ALA A 111 4.64 -5.00 8.68
C ALA A 111 4.93 -6.43 9.19
N GLY A 112 4.20 -6.85 10.23
CA GLY A 112 4.35 -8.17 10.83
C GLY A 112 5.06 -8.15 12.18
N VAL A 113 5.62 -9.29 12.57
CA VAL A 113 6.27 -9.47 13.87
C VAL A 113 7.63 -8.80 13.88
N LEU A 114 7.95 -8.09 14.96
CA LEU A 114 9.28 -7.51 15.14
C LEU A 114 10.33 -8.63 15.16
N PRO A 115 11.44 -8.49 14.42
CA PRO A 115 12.50 -9.47 14.45
C PRO A 115 13.04 -9.60 15.88
N ALA A 116 13.41 -10.83 16.26
CA ALA A 116 14.06 -11.06 17.54
C ALA A 116 15.35 -10.20 17.62
N PRO A 117 15.67 -9.65 18.80
CA PRO A 117 16.97 -9.03 19.00
C PRO A 117 18.07 -10.01 18.60
N PRO A 118 19.13 -9.57 17.91
CA PRO A 118 20.21 -10.46 17.53
C PRO A 118 20.73 -11.17 18.79
N THR A 119 20.69 -12.50 18.78
CA THR A 119 21.29 -13.30 19.83
C THR A 119 22.75 -12.92 19.88
N ARG A 120 23.17 -12.21 20.94
CA ARG A 120 24.58 -11.94 21.18
C ARG A 120 25.23 -13.30 21.41
N THR A 121 25.79 -13.90 20.37
CA THR A 121 26.76 -14.97 20.56
C THR A 121 27.85 -14.37 21.43
N PRO A 122 28.09 -14.87 22.65
CA PRO A 122 29.19 -14.37 23.43
C PRO A 122 30.44 -14.53 22.58
N LEU A 123 31.14 -13.42 22.34
CA LEU A 123 32.49 -13.46 21.80
C LEU A 123 33.28 -14.41 22.70
N SER A 124 33.64 -15.57 22.19
CA SER A 124 34.57 -16.46 22.88
C SER A 124 35.91 -15.73 22.92
N PHE A 125 36.21 -15.11 24.05
CA PHE A 125 37.56 -14.71 24.37
C PHE A 125 38.39 -16.00 24.52
N VAL A 126 39.01 -16.45 23.43
CA VAL A 126 40.14 -17.37 23.53
C VAL A 126 41.30 -16.56 24.11
N SER A 127 41.41 -16.62 25.44
CA SER A 127 42.66 -16.32 26.13
C SER A 127 43.66 -17.40 25.74
N GLY A 128 44.56 -17.06 24.83
CA GLY A 128 45.56 -17.97 24.29
C GLY A 128 46.73 -17.18 23.73
N THR A 129 47.59 -16.69 24.61
CA THR A 129 48.97 -16.32 24.29
C THR A 129 49.63 -17.53 23.59
N THR A 130 50.12 -17.40 22.36
CA THR A 130 51.41 -17.96 21.90
C THR A 130 51.83 -17.33 20.55
N ILE A 131 53.12 -17.03 20.49
CA ILE A 131 53.93 -16.49 19.42
C ILE A 131 54.10 -17.46 18.24
N GLY A 132 54.05 -16.94 17.01
CA GLY A 132 54.89 -17.35 15.87
C GLY A 132 54.58 -18.67 15.15
N GLY A 133 54.46 -18.60 13.82
CA GLY A 133 54.59 -19.77 12.95
C GLY A 133 53.89 -19.63 11.60
N ASN A 134 54.64 -19.31 10.56
CA ASN A 134 54.24 -19.47 9.16
C ASN A 134 54.33 -20.95 8.78
N SER A 135 53.25 -21.56 8.30
CA SER A 135 53.34 -22.80 7.51
C SER A 135 52.13 -23.00 6.60
N ASN A 136 52.45 -23.05 5.31
CA ASN A 136 51.65 -23.57 4.23
C ASN A 136 51.45 -25.08 4.46
N GLY A 137 50.20 -25.58 4.45
CA GLY A 137 49.93 -27.00 4.73
C GLY A 137 48.49 -27.41 4.36
N SER A 138 48.40 -28.49 3.60
CA SER A 138 47.26 -28.96 2.80
C SER A 138 46.40 -30.03 3.49
N GLY A 139 45.09 -30.06 3.18
CA GLY A 139 44.16 -31.21 3.30
C GLY A 139 43.28 -31.23 4.57
N ARG A 140 42.03 -31.72 4.59
CA ARG A 140 41.17 -32.43 3.61
C ARG A 140 39.77 -32.64 4.26
N THR A 141 38.66 -32.41 3.50
CA THR A 141 37.26 -32.96 3.50
C THR A 141 36.55 -33.31 4.83
N THR A 142 35.24 -33.15 5.09
CA THR A 142 33.96 -33.08 4.34
C THR A 142 32.89 -32.91 5.44
N THR A 143 31.84 -32.11 5.29
CA THR A 143 30.48 -32.59 4.96
C THR A 143 29.65 -31.44 4.39
N GLY A 144 28.90 -31.73 3.32
CA GLY A 144 28.26 -30.71 2.50
C GLY A 144 26.92 -30.19 3.00
N ALA A 145 26.54 -29.04 2.46
CA ALA A 145 25.16 -28.69 2.15
C ALA A 145 25.18 -27.69 0.98
N ASN A 146 24.41 -28.04 -0.06
CA ASN A 146 24.13 -27.21 -1.24
C ASN A 146 23.55 -25.85 -0.84
N GLY A 147 23.99 -24.78 -1.50
CA GLY A 147 23.35 -23.47 -1.39
C GLY A 147 24.05 -22.39 -2.21
N ASN A 148 23.48 -22.11 -3.38
CA ASN A 148 23.87 -21.10 -4.37
C ASN A 148 24.22 -19.75 -3.72
N GLY A 149 25.46 -19.28 -3.88
CA GLY A 149 25.97 -18.07 -3.27
C GLY A 149 25.48 -16.80 -3.97
N TYR A 150 24.70 -15.98 -3.26
CA TYR A 150 24.63 -14.54 -3.52
C TYR A 150 25.63 -13.84 -2.59
N VAL A 151 26.74 -13.38 -3.15
CA VAL A 151 27.73 -12.57 -2.44
C VAL A 151 27.16 -11.15 -2.29
N ARG A 152 26.79 -10.74 -1.08
CA ARG A 152 26.47 -9.33 -0.77
C ARG A 152 27.78 -8.56 -0.59
N PRO A 153 28.02 -7.44 -1.30
CA PRO A 153 29.16 -6.59 -1.02
C PRO A 153 28.95 -5.91 0.34
N THR A 154 29.93 -6.03 1.23
CA THR A 154 29.96 -5.32 2.50
C THR A 154 30.40 -3.88 2.25
N THR A 155 29.48 -2.92 2.30
CA THR A 155 29.85 -1.51 2.52
C THR A 155 29.54 -1.12 3.95
N ASN A 156 30.62 -0.84 4.64
CA ASN A 156 30.72 -0.36 6.01
C ASN A 156 30.10 1.04 6.12
N THR A 157 28.93 1.17 6.76
CA THR A 157 28.46 2.45 7.33
C THR A 157 27.51 2.15 8.49
N ASP A 158 28.07 2.10 9.70
CA ASP A 158 27.32 2.31 10.93
C ASP A 158 26.84 3.77 10.98
N HIS A 159 25.63 4.02 10.50
CA HIS A 159 24.88 5.23 10.85
C HIS A 159 23.52 4.81 11.43
N PRO A 160 23.21 5.17 12.68
CA PRO A 160 21.90 4.90 13.24
C PRO A 160 20.85 5.65 12.41
N ILE A 161 19.79 4.94 12.03
CA ILE A 161 18.64 5.47 11.29
C ILE A 161 18.04 6.60 12.12
N GLY A 162 18.29 7.83 11.70
CA GLY A 162 17.88 9.05 12.40
C GLY A 162 16.37 9.16 12.48
N TRP A 163 15.88 9.48 13.68
CA TRP A 163 14.59 10.12 13.86
C TRP A 163 14.64 11.50 13.20
N PHE A 164 13.92 11.67 12.09
CA PHE A 164 13.66 12.98 11.53
C PHE A 164 12.34 13.49 12.10
N ASP A 165 12.44 14.39 13.08
CA ASP A 165 11.32 15.25 13.48
C ASP A 165 10.96 16.16 12.30
N TYR A 166 9.80 15.93 11.68
CA TYR A 166 9.19 16.88 10.75
C TYR A 166 7.95 17.52 11.38
N ASN A 167 8.21 18.35 12.39
CA ASN A 167 7.30 19.43 12.73
C ASN A 167 7.54 20.60 11.76
N GLY A 168 6.63 20.77 10.80
CA GLY A 168 6.48 22.02 10.04
C GLY A 168 6.97 22.00 8.60
N ALA A 169 6.13 21.55 7.68
CA ALA A 169 6.20 21.96 6.27
C ALA A 169 4.92 22.74 5.90
N PRO A 170 5.00 23.84 5.12
CA PRO A 170 3.84 24.67 4.80
C PRO A 170 2.86 23.92 3.89
N ARG A 171 1.56 24.10 4.15
CA ARG A 171 0.46 23.49 3.38
C ARG A 171 0.49 23.97 1.93
N VAL A 172 0.66 23.04 0.99
CA VAL A 172 0.36 23.29 -0.42
C VAL A 172 -1.13 23.00 -0.60
N THR A 173 -1.94 24.04 -0.74
CA THR A 173 -3.36 23.91 -1.08
C THR A 173 -3.49 23.38 -2.51
N SER A 174 -4.16 22.24 -2.68
CA SER A 174 -4.53 21.72 -4.00
C SER A 174 -5.46 22.72 -4.71
N PRO A 175 -5.28 22.96 -6.03
CA PRO A 175 -6.22 23.79 -6.78
C PRO A 175 -7.58 23.07 -6.90
N PRO A 176 -8.70 23.80 -6.93
CA PRO A 176 -10.02 23.20 -7.06
C PRO A 176 -10.19 22.50 -8.42
N PRO A 177 -11.06 21.48 -8.51
CA PRO A 177 -11.29 20.76 -9.75
C PRO A 177 -11.85 21.69 -10.82
N ILE A 178 -11.21 21.70 -11.99
CA ILE A 178 -11.67 22.43 -13.17
C ILE A 178 -12.95 21.74 -13.65
N ALA A 179 -14.09 22.43 -13.52
CA ALA A 179 -15.33 21.99 -14.13
C ALA A 179 -15.20 22.07 -15.66
N THR A 180 -15.12 20.91 -16.31
CA THR A 180 -15.22 20.79 -17.77
C THR A 180 -16.62 21.23 -18.19
N THR A 181 -16.75 22.49 -18.58
CA THR A 181 -17.99 23.02 -19.15
C THR A 181 -18.12 22.48 -20.58
N ILE A 182 -19.04 21.54 -20.78
CA ILE A 182 -19.41 21.04 -22.10
C ILE A 182 -20.21 22.16 -22.80
N PHE A 183 -19.61 22.78 -23.81
CA PHE A 183 -20.33 23.70 -24.70
C PHE A 183 -21.25 22.89 -25.61
N PHE A 184 -22.56 22.90 -25.33
CA PHE A 184 -23.57 22.52 -26.30
C PHE A 184 -23.64 23.61 -27.37
N PHE A 185 -23.09 23.35 -28.56
CA PHE A 185 -23.41 24.13 -29.75
C PHE A 185 -24.79 23.71 -30.25
N PRO A 186 -25.81 24.58 -30.29
CA PRO A 186 -27.06 24.26 -30.97
C PRO A 186 -26.82 24.29 -32.47
N LEU A 187 -26.97 23.12 -33.12
CA LEU A 187 -27.03 23.00 -34.57
C LEU A 187 -28.31 23.71 -35.05
N LEU A 188 -28.18 24.90 -35.62
CA LEU A 188 -29.27 25.65 -36.22
C LEU A 188 -29.71 24.94 -37.53
N LEU A 189 -30.82 24.20 -37.48
CA LEU A 189 -31.49 23.66 -38.67
C LEU A 189 -32.22 24.80 -39.39
N ILE A 190 -31.62 25.32 -40.46
CA ILE A 190 -32.29 26.23 -41.40
C ILE A 190 -33.12 25.36 -42.35
N LEU A 191 -34.43 25.31 -42.11
CA LEU A 191 -35.41 24.86 -43.10
C LEU A 191 -35.50 25.92 -44.20
N TYR A 192 -34.95 25.62 -45.37
CA TYR A 192 -35.27 26.35 -46.60
C TYR A 192 -36.68 25.93 -47.05
N ASN A 193 -37.63 26.86 -46.95
CA ASN A 193 -38.85 26.83 -47.76
C ASN A 193 -38.56 27.58 -49.06
N LEU A 194 -38.53 26.85 -50.18
CA LEU A 194 -38.89 27.30 -51.53
C LEU A 194 -39.23 26.07 -52.36
#